data_AF-A0A1G0NE92-F1
#
_entry.id   AF-A0A1G0NE92-F1
#
_cell.length_a   1.000
_cell.length_b   1.000
_cell.length_c   1.000
_cell.angle_alpha   90.00
_cell.angle_beta   90.00
_cell.angle_gamma   90.00
#
_symmetry.space_group_name_H-M   'P 1'
#
loop_
_entity.id
_entity.type
_entity.pdbx_description
1 polymer ?
#
loop_
_entity_poly.entity_id
_entity_poly.type
_entity_poly.pdbx_seq_one_letter_code
_entity_poly.pdbx_strand_id
1 'polypeptide(L)'
;MASETLFVTWFEHATQQHKPDVRIEREKGSRKLKVTCSGVPSALDVTSGGLAVGEECDNAMALAMLFSKVCGHMQGAGCRQTIRRGDFNWADQLKPVAPPPLVTGSSATAAAVF
;
A
#
# COMPACT_ATOMS: atom_id res chain seq x y z
N MET A 1 10.86 15.52 7.99
CA MET A 1 9.73 14.65 8.40
C MET A 1 10.19 13.20 8.25
N ALA A 2 9.94 12.34 9.25
CA ALA A 2 10.39 10.95 9.22
C ALA A 2 9.35 10.08 8.48
N SER A 3 9.75 9.46 7.37
CA SER A 3 8.97 8.48 6.61
C SER A 3 9.34 7.08 7.10
N GLU A 4 8.36 6.22 7.37
CA GLU A 4 8.59 4.83 7.76
C GLU A 4 8.30 3.90 6.58
N THR A 5 9.31 3.16 6.11
CA THR A 5 9.12 2.16 5.06
C THR A 5 8.44 0.92 5.64
N LEU A 6 7.19 0.68 5.25
CA LEU A 6 6.42 -0.49 5.69
C LEU A 6 6.77 -1.73 4.87
N PHE A 7 6.97 -1.52 3.57
CA PHE A 7 7.25 -2.58 2.62
C PHE A 7 8.19 -2.09 1.53
N VAL A 8 9.11 -2.95 1.11
CA VAL A 8 10.01 -2.69 0.00
C VAL A 8 10.21 -3.96 -0.81
N THR A 9 10.22 -3.81 -2.12
CA THR A 9 10.62 -4.87 -3.03
C THR A 9 11.71 -4.37 -3.97
N TRP A 10 12.72 -5.22 -4.15
CA TRP A 10 13.82 -4.96 -5.07
C TRP A 10 13.68 -5.79 -6.33
N PHE A 11 14.15 -5.20 -7.42
CA PHE A 11 14.25 -5.85 -8.71
C PHE A 11 15.71 -5.84 -9.18
N GLU A 12 16.07 -6.85 -9.96
CA GLU A 12 17.34 -6.95 -10.65
C GLU A 12 17.10 -6.87 -12.15
N HIS A 13 17.88 -6.04 -12.83
CA HIS A 13 17.90 -5.97 -14.28
C HIS A 13 19.27 -6.41 -14.77
N ALA A 14 19.32 -7.27 -15.80
CA ALA A 14 20.56 -7.85 -16.29
C ALA A 14 21.61 -6.82 -16.73
N THR A 15 21.16 -5.62 -17.13
CA THR A 15 22.02 -4.55 -17.65
C THR A 15 22.12 -3.31 -16.75
N GLN A 16 21.36 -3.22 -15.65
CA GLN A 16 21.44 -2.05 -14.76
C GLN A 16 22.35 -2.35 -13.55
N GLN A 17 23.32 -1.46 -13.31
CA GLN A 17 24.21 -1.54 -12.16
C GLN A 17 23.50 -1.22 -10.83
N HIS A 18 22.46 -0.38 -10.88
CA HIS A 18 21.61 -0.07 -9.74
C HIS A 18 20.41 -1.02 -9.72
N LYS A 19 20.14 -1.60 -8.54
CA LYS A 19 18.95 -2.45 -8.31
C LYS A 19 17.75 -1.54 -8.09
N PRO A 20 16.82 -1.41 -9.05
CA PRO A 20 15.66 -0.58 -8.83
C PRO A 20 14.76 -1.20 -7.76
N ASP A 21 14.07 -0.35 -7.02
CA ASP A 21 13.27 -0.77 -5.88
C ASP A 21 11.96 0.01 -5.80
N VAL A 22 10.93 -0.64 -5.28
CA VAL A 22 9.60 -0.09 -5.07
C VAL A 22 9.28 -0.19 -3.60
N ARG A 23 8.98 0.95 -2.98
CA ARG A 23 8.72 1.09 -1.55
C ARG A 23 7.31 1.56 -1.32
N ILE A 24 6.77 1.12 -0.20
CA ILE A 24 5.54 1.63 0.38
C ILE A 24 5.91 2.22 1.71
N GLU A 25 5.64 3.51 1.83
CA GLU A 25 6.04 4.30 2.96
C GLU A 25 4.82 4.92 3.64
N ARG A 26 4.86 5.00 4.96
CA ARG A 26 3.92 5.75 5.77
C ARG A 26 4.60 7.01 6.26
N GLU A 27 3.94 8.15 6.09
CA GLU A 27 4.38 9.35 6.78
C GLU A 27 4.05 9.27 8.27
N LYS A 28 5.04 9.51 9.14
CA LYS A 28 4.86 9.40 10.60
C LYS A 28 3.77 10.38 11.08
N GLY A 29 2.69 9.82 11.63
CA GLY A 29 1.52 10.58 12.09
C GLY A 29 0.39 10.69 11.06
N SER A 30 0.62 10.23 9.82
CA SER A 30 -0.39 10.12 8.79
C SER A 30 -0.91 8.69 8.70
N ARG A 31 -2.21 8.55 8.41
CA ARG A 31 -2.79 7.27 7.99
C ARG A 31 -2.56 6.99 6.50
N LYS A 32 -1.97 7.94 5.76
CA LYS A 32 -1.74 7.79 4.33
C LYS A 32 -0.46 7.02 4.06
N LEU A 33 -0.49 6.25 2.98
CA LEU A 33 0.67 5.57 2.42
C LEU A 33 1.03 6.20 1.09
N LYS A 34 2.30 6.09 0.70
CA LYS A 34 2.78 6.49 -0.62
C LYS A 34 3.60 5.37 -1.23
N VAL A 35 3.50 5.22 -2.55
CA VAL A 35 4.34 4.30 -3.32
C VAL A 35 5.47 5.11 -3.93
N THR A 36 6.71 4.77 -3.61
CA THR A 36 7.90 5.39 -4.21
C THR A 36 8.70 4.35 -4.97
N CYS A 37 9.34 4.75 -6.06
CA CYS A 37 10.23 3.87 -6.82
C CYS A 37 11.59 4.54 -7.04
N SER A 38 12.65 3.74 -7.05
CA SER A 38 14.02 4.17 -7.29
C SER A 38 14.62 3.38 -8.46
N GLY A 39 15.51 4.01 -9.23
CA GLY A 39 16.30 3.34 -10.28
C GLY A 39 15.54 3.00 -11.57
N VAL A 40 14.30 3.45 -11.72
CA VAL A 40 13.51 3.26 -12.94
C VAL A 40 13.86 4.37 -13.93
N PRO A 41 13.96 4.11 -15.26
CA PRO A 41 14.12 5.19 -16.25
C PRO A 41 13.04 6.25 -16.02
N SER A 42 13.46 7.52 -15.98
CA SER A 42 12.80 8.70 -15.43
C SER A 42 11.44 9.12 -16.05
N ALA A 43 10.65 8.19 -16.57
CA ALA A 43 9.37 8.44 -17.23
C ALA A 43 8.34 7.32 -16.99
N LEU A 44 8.25 6.76 -15.77
CA LEU A 44 7.04 6.04 -15.39
C LEU A 44 5.93 7.05 -15.14
N ASP A 45 5.21 7.42 -16.20
CA ASP A 45 3.91 8.07 -16.10
C ASP A 45 2.85 7.03 -15.69
N VAL A 46 3.10 6.38 -14.55
CA VAL A 46 2.28 5.29 -14.03
C VAL A 46 1.32 5.88 -13.03
N THR A 47 0.17 6.29 -13.54
CA THR A 47 -1.00 6.65 -12.74
C THR A 47 -1.95 5.45 -12.68
N SER A 48 -2.55 5.18 -11.52
CA SER A 48 -3.57 4.14 -11.37
C SER A 48 -4.65 4.60 -10.42
N GLY A 49 -5.91 4.52 -10.85
CA GLY A 49 -7.03 4.99 -10.04
C GLY A 49 -6.96 6.48 -9.66
N GLY A 50 -6.27 7.30 -10.46
CA GLY A 50 -6.05 8.72 -10.18
C GLY A 50 -4.88 9.03 -9.24
N LEU A 51 -4.12 8.02 -8.79
CA LEU A 51 -2.95 8.19 -7.93
C LEU A 51 -1.66 8.08 -8.73
N ALA A 52 -0.76 9.05 -8.60
CA ALA A 52 0.58 9.01 -9.17
C ALA A 52 1.63 8.43 -8.20
N VAL A 53 2.75 7.93 -8.73
CA VAL A 53 3.89 7.51 -7.91
C VAL A 53 4.42 8.72 -7.12
N GLY A 54 4.62 8.53 -5.82
CA GLY A 54 5.04 9.59 -4.90
C GLY A 54 3.89 10.33 -4.21
N GLU A 55 2.64 10.16 -4.67
CA GLU A 55 1.48 10.75 -4.01
C GLU A 55 1.00 9.92 -2.81
N GLU A 56 0.46 10.62 -1.82
CA GLU A 56 -0.10 10.01 -0.62
C GLU A 56 -1.55 9.59 -0.85
N CYS A 57 -1.89 8.38 -0.43
CA CYS A 57 -3.22 7.81 -0.56
C CYS A 57 -3.65 7.13 0.75
N ASP A 58 -4.92 7.28 1.09
CA ASP A 58 -5.60 6.54 2.16
C ASP A 58 -6.45 5.38 1.61
N ASN A 59 -6.59 5.26 0.30
CA ASN A 59 -7.33 4.17 -0.34
C ASN A 59 -6.41 2.97 -0.62
N ALA A 60 -6.55 1.93 0.21
CA ALA A 60 -5.81 0.68 0.09
C ALA A 60 -5.90 0.06 -1.31
N MET A 61 -7.07 0.12 -1.96
CA MET A 61 -7.29 -0.47 -3.28
C MET A 61 -6.54 0.32 -4.36
N ALA A 62 -6.62 1.65 -4.33
CA ALA A 62 -5.90 2.51 -5.27
C ALA A 62 -4.38 2.32 -5.14
N LEU A 63 -3.89 2.24 -3.90
CA LEU A 63 -2.48 2.01 -3.62
C LEU A 63 -2.01 0.62 -4.09
N ALA A 64 -2.83 -0.42 -3.90
CA ALA A 64 -2.55 -1.79 -4.37
C ALA A 64 -2.53 -1.89 -5.89
N MET A 65 -3.48 -1.24 -6.57
CA MET A 65 -3.48 -1.14 -8.02
C MET A 65 -2.23 -0.42 -8.53
N LEU A 66 -1.85 0.70 -7.90
CA LEU A 66 -0.64 1.44 -8.27
C LEU A 66 0.61 0.59 -8.08
N PHE A 67 0.78 -0.03 -6.91
CA PHE A 67 1.91 -0.89 -6.61
C PHE A 67 2.02 -2.07 -7.59
N SER A 68 0.90 -2.74 -7.86
CA SER A 68 0.85 -3.84 -8.84
C SER A 68 1.23 -3.37 -10.23
N LYS A 69 0.73 -2.20 -10.67
CA LYS A 69 1.03 -1.60 -11.97
C LYS A 69 2.51 -1.25 -12.10
N VAL A 70 3.11 -0.65 -11.07
CA VAL A 70 4.55 -0.37 -11.02
C VAL A 70 5.35 -1.67 -11.10
N CYS A 71 5.00 -2.68 -10.31
CA CYS A 71 5.68 -3.99 -10.37
C CYS A 71 5.56 -4.65 -11.75
N GLY A 72 4.40 -4.58 -12.38
CA GLY A 72 4.18 -5.08 -13.74
C GLY A 72 5.03 -4.32 -14.76
N HIS A 73 5.13 -2.99 -14.64
CA HIS A 73 5.99 -2.19 -15.50
C HIS A 73 7.47 -2.54 -15.33
N MET A 74 7.92 -2.79 -14.10
CA MET A 74 9.28 -3.24 -13.81
C MET A 74 9.58 -4.57 -14.50
N GLN A 75 8.66 -5.53 -14.40
CA GLN A 75 8.78 -6.82 -15.07
C GLN A 75 8.75 -6.71 -16.59
N GLY A 76 7.86 -5.88 -17.15
CA GLY A 76 7.79 -5.59 -18.58
C GLY A 76 9.04 -4.89 -19.11
N ALA A 77 9.71 -4.10 -18.27
CA ALA A 77 11.01 -3.51 -18.57
C ALA A 77 12.18 -4.51 -18.42
N GLY A 78 11.91 -5.80 -18.19
CA GLY A 78 12.94 -6.84 -18.05
C GLY A 78 13.53 -6.97 -16.63
N CYS A 79 12.98 -6.26 -15.63
CA CYS A 79 13.47 -6.36 -14.26
C CYS A 79 12.82 -7.56 -13.55
N ARG A 80 13.63 -8.45 -12.99
CA ARG A 80 13.16 -9.59 -12.22
C ARG A 80 13.04 -9.22 -10.74
N GLN A 81 11.89 -9.49 -10.12
CA GLN A 81 11.73 -9.31 -8.69
C GLN A 81 12.58 -10.34 -7.92
N THR A 82 13.42 -9.87 -6.99
CA THR A 82 14.38 -10.75 -6.29
C THR A 82 14.21 -10.78 -4.79
N ILE A 83 13.83 -9.66 -4.17
CA ILE A 83 13.74 -9.56 -2.71
C ILE A 83 12.48 -8.77 -2.32
N ARG A 84 11.83 -9.21 -1.24
CA ARG A 84 10.75 -8.51 -0.54
C ARG A 84 11.11 -8.39 0.94
N ARG A 85 10.92 -7.22 1.53
CA ARG A 85 11.12 -6.98 2.97
C ARG A 85 10.00 -6.11 3.50
N GLY A 86 9.53 -6.39 4.71
CA GLY A 86 8.46 -5.66 5.38
C GLY A 86 7.13 -6.41 5.36
N ASP A 87 6.07 -5.74 5.79
CA ASP A 87 4.73 -6.32 5.91
C ASP A 87 4.01 -6.27 4.56
N PHE A 88 3.74 -7.43 3.96
CA PHE A 88 3.02 -7.51 2.68
C PHE A 88 1.54 -7.16 2.83
N ASN A 89 1.00 -7.17 4.05
CA ASN A 89 -0.38 -6.78 4.38
C ASN A 89 -0.50 -5.30 4.73
N TRP A 90 0.42 -4.46 4.26
CA TRP A 90 0.36 -3.00 4.40
C TRP A 90 -0.99 -2.41 3.95
N ALA A 91 -1.69 -3.06 3.01
CA ALA A 91 -3.00 -2.67 2.53
C ALA A 91 -4.11 -2.86 3.59
N ASP A 92 -3.97 -3.86 4.47
CA ASP A 92 -4.89 -4.05 5.59
C ASP A 92 -4.74 -2.94 6.64
N GLN A 93 -3.56 -2.34 6.76
CA GLN A 93 -3.33 -1.22 7.67
C GLN A 93 -4.04 0.08 7.23
N LEU A 94 -4.51 0.13 5.97
CA LEU A 94 -5.29 1.24 5.42
C LEU A 94 -6.81 0.99 5.48
N LYS A 95 -7.25 -0.25 5.76
CA LYS A 95 -8.69 -0.53 5.86
C LYS A 95 -9.27 0.24 7.04
N PRO A 96 -10.46 0.85 6.90
CA PRO A 96 -11.15 1.38 8.06
C PRO A 96 -11.33 0.24 9.06
N VAL A 97 -10.85 0.44 10.29
CA VAL A 97 -11.12 -0.49 11.38
C VAL A 97 -12.63 -0.62 11.45
N ALA A 98 -13.15 -1.83 11.18
CA ALA A 98 -14.57 -2.09 11.29
C ALA A 98 -15.01 -1.62 12.68
N PRO A 99 -16.08 -0.82 12.79
CA PRO A 99 -16.57 -0.43 14.10
C PRO A 99 -16.81 -1.71 14.91
N PRO A 100 -16.44 -1.72 16.22
CA PRO A 100 -16.71 -2.88 17.06
C PRO A 100 -18.18 -3.27 16.88
N PRO A 101 -18.50 -4.57 16.79
CA PRO A 101 -19.88 -5.00 16.60
C PRO A 101 -20.72 -4.32 17.67
N LEU A 102 -21.70 -3.52 17.23
CA LEU A 102 -22.73 -2.99 18.10
C LEU A 102 -23.39 -4.23 18.71
N VAL A 103 -23.09 -4.50 19.97
CA VAL A 103 -23.86 -5.45 20.76
C VAL A 103 -25.25 -4.82 20.83
N THR A 104 -26.14 -5.22 19.92
CA THR A 104 -27.56 -4.92 20.00
C THR A 104 -27.99 -5.41 21.36
N GLY A 105 -28.27 -4.48 22.26
CA GLY A 105 -28.82 -4.76 23.58
C GLY A 105 -30.00 -5.70 23.38
N SER A 106 -29.91 -6.88 23.99
CA SER A 106 -31.01 -7.83 24.02
C SER A 106 -32.14 -7.18 24.81
N SER A 107 -33.07 -6.59 24.08
CA SER A 107 -34.38 -6.21 24.59
C SER A 107 -35.18 -7.50 24.77
N ALA A 108 -35.31 -7.97 26.01
CA ALA A 108 -36.29 -8.98 26.37
C ALA A 108 -36.82 -8.75 27.80
N THR A 109 -38.00 -8.11 27.85
CA THR A 109 -39.11 -8.35 28.80
C THR A 109 -38.86 -8.15 30.30
N ALA A 110 -39.20 -6.95 30.80
CA ALA A 110 -39.84 -6.82 32.10
C ALA A 110 -41.36 -6.72 31.87
N ALA A 111 -42.06 -7.85 31.99
CA ALA A 111 -43.52 -7.84 32.07
C ALA A 111 -43.92 -7.20 33.41
N ALA A 112 -44.66 -6.09 33.34
CA ALA A 112 -45.38 -5.55 34.47
C ALA A 112 -46.51 -6.52 34.84
N VAL A 113 -46.61 -6.91 36.11
CA VAL A 113 -47.81 -7.49 36.69
C VAL A 113 -48.19 -6.59 37.87
N PHE A 114 -49.38 -6.01 37.77
CA PHE A 114 -50.07 -5.26 38.82
C PHE A 114 -50.57 -6.18 39.93
#